data_AF-A0A284VLD8-F1
#
_entry.id   AF-A0A284VLD8-F1
#
_cell.length_a   1.000
_cell.length_b   1.000
_cell.length_c   1.000
_cell.angle_alpha   90.00
_cell.angle_beta   90.00
_cell.angle_gamma   90.00
#
_symmetry.space_group_name_H-M   'P 1'
#
loop_
_entity.id
_entity.type
_entity.pdbx_description
1 polymer ?
#
loop_
_entity_poly.entity_id
_entity_poly.type
_entity_poly.pdbx_seq_one_letter_code
_entity_poly.pdbx_strand_id
1 'polypeptide(L)'
;MTAIGQKERLTQNRVVALFQKQLDYDYLGNWEDRENNSNIEEDILRKYLTGRGYSQALTGKAIYQLTQAATNQSKSLYDINKDVYTLLRYGVKVKEDVGERTQTVWLIDWENPGKNHFAVAEEVTVRGENKKRPDVVLYVNGIALGILELKRSTISVSEGIRQNIDNQKQVFIRPFFATIQLIMAGNDTEGVRYGAIETPEKYYLAWKEESGIENALDRHIVQLCRKDRFLEILHDFIVYDRGIKKLCRHNQYFAVKASQESLRKREGGIIWHAQGSGKSLVMVWLAKWIGENINNSRVLIITDRDELDKQIEKVFKGVSEDIHRTKSGMDLIGKLNAAAPWLLCSLIHKFGNKEEADYDAFIEDLKKNLPGDFRAKGDIYVFVDECHRTQSGKLHEAMKKILPNVVLIGFTGTPLLKKDKKKAWKYLANTSTPTNSMKQLLTRWCLTCATRRAT
;
A
#
# COMPACT_ATOMS: atom_id res chain seq x y z
N MET A 1 4.59 -41.81 -4.63
CA MET A 1 4.05 -40.52 -5.08
C MET A 1 3.25 -40.75 -6.36
N THR A 2 1.99 -40.31 -6.45
CA THR A 2 1.17 -40.50 -7.66
C THR A 2 1.73 -39.67 -8.82
N ALA A 3 1.46 -40.03 -10.09
CA ALA A 3 1.85 -39.24 -11.26
C ALA A 3 1.34 -37.78 -11.20
N ILE A 4 0.25 -37.58 -10.45
CA ILE A 4 -0.31 -36.27 -10.13
C ILE A 4 0.62 -35.47 -9.22
N GLY A 5 1.05 -36.04 -8.09
CA GLY A 5 1.97 -35.37 -7.16
C GLY A 5 3.33 -35.07 -7.77
N GLN A 6 3.79 -35.88 -8.73
CA GLN A 6 5.05 -35.65 -9.44
C GLN A 6 5.06 -34.33 -10.22
N LYS A 7 3.96 -33.96 -10.89
CA LYS A 7 3.89 -32.72 -11.69
C LYS A 7 3.85 -31.45 -10.82
N GLU A 8 3.12 -31.50 -9.72
CA GLU A 8 3.06 -30.39 -8.75
C GLU A 8 4.42 -30.18 -8.08
N ARG A 9 5.11 -31.28 -7.72
CA ARG A 9 6.47 -31.24 -7.19
C ARG A 9 7.48 -30.67 -8.18
N LEU A 10 7.35 -30.95 -9.48
CA LEU A 10 8.21 -30.35 -10.52
C LEU A 10 8.02 -28.82 -10.58
N THR A 11 6.78 -28.34 -10.52
CA THR A 11 6.49 -26.89 -10.48
C THR A 11 7.08 -26.26 -9.22
N GLN A 12 6.91 -26.87 -8.05
CA GLN A 12 7.46 -26.38 -6.79
C GLN A 12 8.99 -26.32 -6.78
N ASN A 13 9.67 -27.39 -7.22
CA ASN A 13 11.13 -27.42 -7.33
C ASN A 13 11.65 -26.29 -8.23
N ARG A 14 10.96 -26.01 -9.34
CA ARG A 14 11.28 -24.92 -10.26
C ARG A 14 11.08 -23.54 -9.61
N VAL A 15 9.99 -23.36 -8.86
CA VAL A 15 9.70 -22.13 -8.11
C VAL A 15 10.75 -21.90 -7.00
N VAL A 16 11.12 -22.92 -6.24
CA VAL A 16 12.18 -22.82 -5.22
C VAL A 16 13.53 -22.49 -5.85
N ALA A 17 13.84 -23.07 -7.02
CA ALA A 17 15.04 -22.71 -7.78
C ALA A 17 14.99 -21.27 -8.31
N LEU A 18 13.81 -20.77 -8.70
CA LEU A 18 13.61 -19.38 -9.13
C LEU A 18 13.92 -18.38 -8.00
N PHE A 19 13.40 -18.65 -6.79
CA PHE A 19 13.68 -17.84 -5.60
C PHE A 19 15.19 -17.77 -5.29
N GLN A 20 15.89 -18.89 -5.33
CA GLN A 20 17.33 -18.93 -5.08
C GLN A 20 18.13 -18.24 -6.19
N LYS A 21 17.89 -18.61 -7.45
CA LYS A 21 18.78 -18.24 -8.56
C LYS A 21 18.52 -16.85 -9.12
N GLN A 22 17.27 -16.36 -9.09
CA GLN A 22 16.91 -15.07 -9.68
C GLN A 22 16.56 -14.01 -8.64
N LEU A 23 16.05 -14.41 -7.48
CA LEU A 23 15.64 -13.47 -6.43
C LEU A 23 16.60 -13.40 -5.25
N ASP A 24 17.62 -14.28 -5.22
CA ASP A 24 18.66 -14.32 -4.19
C ASP A 24 18.08 -14.57 -2.78
N TYR A 25 17.08 -15.46 -2.69
CA TYR A 25 16.54 -15.92 -1.41
C TYR A 25 17.31 -17.16 -0.96
N ASP A 26 17.66 -17.21 0.33
CA ASP A 26 18.19 -18.42 0.94
C ASP A 26 17.13 -19.52 0.94
N TYR A 27 17.56 -20.78 0.82
CA TYR A 27 16.67 -21.93 0.97
C TYR A 27 16.84 -22.55 2.35
N LEU A 28 15.78 -22.52 3.15
CA LEU A 28 15.78 -23.05 4.52
C LEU A 28 15.52 -24.56 4.58
N GLY A 29 15.30 -25.20 3.43
CA GLY A 29 15.01 -26.62 3.34
C GLY A 29 13.54 -26.96 3.19
N ASN A 30 13.27 -28.25 3.16
CA ASN A 30 11.94 -28.84 3.21
C ASN A 30 11.53 -29.06 4.67
N TRP A 31 10.41 -28.50 5.08
CA TRP A 31 9.92 -28.51 6.45
C TRP A 31 8.71 -29.42 6.64
N GLU A 32 8.54 -30.41 5.77
CA GLU A 32 7.46 -31.38 5.81
C GLU A 32 7.41 -32.12 7.15
N ASP A 33 8.56 -32.63 7.58
CA ASP A 33 8.74 -33.45 8.78
C ASP A 33 9.45 -32.70 9.92
N ARG A 34 9.75 -31.41 9.72
CA ARG A 34 10.39 -30.58 10.74
C ARG A 34 9.43 -30.37 11.92
N GLU A 35 9.92 -30.61 13.13
CA GLU A 35 9.15 -30.34 14.34
C GLU A 35 9.07 -28.84 14.62
N ASN A 36 7.92 -28.39 15.13
CA ASN A 36 7.70 -27.04 15.65
C ASN A 36 7.92 -25.90 14.63
N ASN A 37 7.55 -26.09 13.36
CA ASN A 37 7.51 -25.01 12.38
C ASN A 37 6.70 -23.81 12.90
N SER A 38 7.28 -22.62 12.79
CA SER A 38 6.72 -21.38 13.33
C SER A 38 6.63 -20.29 12.28
N ASN A 39 5.73 -19.34 12.50
CA ASN A 39 5.69 -18.10 11.73
C ASN A 39 6.72 -17.06 12.22
N ILE A 40 7.37 -17.33 13.36
CA ILE A 40 8.49 -16.58 13.91
C ILE A 40 9.59 -17.58 14.28
N GLU A 41 10.66 -17.61 13.50
CA GLU A 41 11.89 -18.36 13.76
C GLU A 41 12.82 -17.51 14.62
N GLU A 42 12.67 -17.61 15.95
CA GLU A 42 13.31 -16.72 16.92
C GLU A 42 14.85 -16.71 16.81
N ASP A 43 15.47 -17.84 16.49
CA ASP A 43 16.94 -17.93 16.36
C ASP A 43 17.46 -17.12 15.17
N ILE A 44 16.75 -17.17 14.03
CA ILE A 44 17.08 -16.40 12.83
C ILE A 44 16.87 -14.91 13.12
N LEU A 45 15.74 -14.55 13.73
CA LEU A 45 15.43 -13.16 14.09
C LEU A 45 16.44 -12.60 15.11
N ARG A 46 16.81 -13.39 16.12
CA ARG A 46 17.82 -13.03 17.11
C ARG A 46 19.18 -12.80 16.47
N LYS A 47 19.62 -13.68 15.56
CA LYS A 47 20.88 -13.53 14.82
C LYS A 47 20.87 -12.26 13.96
N TYR A 48 19.76 -11.97 13.29
CA TYR A 48 19.60 -10.73 12.53
C TYR A 48 19.70 -9.49 13.43
N LEU A 49 18.92 -9.42 14.52
CA LEU A 49 18.86 -8.26 15.41
C LEU A 49 20.20 -8.01 16.13
N THR A 50 20.88 -9.06 16.58
CA THR A 50 22.21 -8.95 17.18
C THR A 50 23.27 -8.54 16.15
N GLY A 51 23.18 -9.06 14.92
CA GLY A 51 24.00 -8.61 13.78
C GLY A 51 23.77 -7.14 13.39
N ARG A 52 22.61 -6.58 13.73
CA ARG A 52 22.30 -5.14 13.61
C ARG A 52 22.85 -4.29 14.75
N GLY A 53 23.47 -4.90 15.76
CA GLY A 53 24.06 -4.22 16.91
C GLY A 53 23.11 -4.00 18.10
N TYR A 54 21.90 -4.59 18.09
CA TYR A 54 21.03 -4.54 19.26
C TYR A 54 21.57 -5.46 20.36
N SER A 55 21.49 -5.02 21.62
CA SER A 55 21.89 -5.83 22.77
C SER A 55 21.00 -7.07 22.93
N GLN A 56 21.47 -8.07 23.68
CA GLN A 56 20.69 -9.28 23.96
C GLN A 56 19.39 -8.97 24.71
N ALA A 57 19.42 -7.99 25.62
CA ALA A 57 18.24 -7.57 26.37
C ALA A 57 17.19 -6.92 25.46
N LEU A 58 17.59 -5.97 24.61
CA LEU A 58 16.69 -5.32 23.64
C LEU A 58 16.13 -6.33 22.65
N THR A 59 16.98 -7.21 22.13
CA THR A 59 16.61 -8.29 21.20
C THR A 59 15.56 -9.22 21.83
N GLY A 60 15.82 -9.71 23.05
CA GLY A 60 14.89 -10.58 23.76
C GLY A 60 13.53 -9.93 24.01
N LYS A 61 13.51 -8.66 24.43
CA LYS A 61 12.26 -7.91 24.66
C LYS A 61 11.49 -7.64 23.37
N ALA A 62 12.18 -7.36 22.26
CA ALA A 62 11.55 -7.14 20.96
C ALA A 62 10.90 -8.41 20.42
N ILE A 63 11.61 -9.55 20.46
CA ILE A 63 11.08 -10.86 20.07
C ILE A 63 9.89 -11.22 20.97
N TYR A 64 10.02 -11.05 22.29
CA TYR A 64 8.92 -11.31 23.22
C TYR A 64 7.66 -10.49 22.88
N GLN A 65 7.78 -9.19 22.63
CA GLN A 65 6.62 -8.36 22.26
C GLN A 65 6.01 -8.78 20.93
N LEU A 66 6.83 -9.13 19.93
CA LEU A 66 6.35 -9.66 18.65
C LEU A 66 5.57 -10.96 18.83
N THR A 67 6.14 -11.92 19.58
CA THR A 67 5.50 -13.21 19.86
C THR A 67 4.20 -13.01 20.63
N GLN A 68 4.18 -12.16 21.67
CA GLN A 68 2.96 -11.84 22.43
C GLN A 68 1.86 -11.23 21.55
N ALA A 69 2.22 -10.34 20.61
CA ALA A 69 1.26 -9.80 19.65
C ALA A 69 0.71 -10.91 18.75
N ALA A 70 1.59 -11.77 18.20
CA ALA A 70 1.22 -12.83 17.27
C ALA A 70 0.39 -13.96 17.90
N THR A 71 0.54 -14.22 19.20
CA THR A 71 -0.14 -15.33 19.90
C THR A 71 -1.34 -14.88 20.75
N ASN A 72 -1.81 -13.64 20.60
CA ASN A 72 -2.90 -13.11 21.41
C ASN A 72 -4.27 -13.73 21.05
N GLN A 73 -4.68 -14.77 21.79
CA GLN A 73 -5.93 -15.52 21.52
C GLN A 73 -7.23 -14.73 21.80
N SER A 74 -7.16 -13.57 22.47
CA SER A 74 -8.34 -12.75 22.78
C SER A 74 -8.82 -11.88 21.61
N LYS A 75 -8.04 -11.81 20.52
CA LYS A 75 -8.27 -10.89 19.40
C LYS A 75 -8.65 -11.62 18.11
N SER A 76 -9.28 -10.90 17.18
CA SER A 76 -9.54 -11.40 15.83
C SER A 76 -8.22 -11.58 15.04
N LEU A 77 -8.24 -12.36 13.94
CA LEU A 77 -7.03 -12.52 13.11
C LEU A 77 -6.63 -11.17 12.51
N TYR A 78 -7.61 -10.38 12.08
CA TYR A 78 -7.42 -9.01 11.64
C TYR A 78 -6.68 -8.15 12.69
N ASP A 79 -7.11 -8.16 13.95
CA ASP A 79 -6.51 -7.33 15.00
C ASP A 79 -5.10 -7.81 15.37
N ILE A 80 -4.90 -9.12 15.50
CA ILE A 80 -3.57 -9.72 15.73
C ILE A 80 -2.61 -9.32 14.62
N ASN A 81 -3.03 -9.50 13.36
CA ASN A 81 -2.20 -9.19 12.21
C ASN A 81 -1.92 -7.68 12.09
N LYS A 82 -2.86 -6.82 12.50
CA LYS A 82 -2.67 -5.36 12.60
C LYS A 82 -1.64 -5.00 13.68
N ASP A 83 -1.70 -5.64 14.84
CA ASP A 83 -0.75 -5.41 15.92
C ASP A 83 0.67 -5.82 15.48
N VAL A 84 0.81 -7.01 14.88
CA VAL A 84 2.08 -7.48 14.31
C VAL A 84 2.58 -6.51 13.23
N TYR A 85 1.72 -6.13 12.28
CA TYR A 85 2.07 -5.14 11.25
C TYR A 85 2.56 -3.83 11.85
N THR A 86 1.94 -3.35 12.94
CA THR A 86 2.35 -2.13 13.63
C THR A 86 3.77 -2.25 14.19
N LEU A 87 4.12 -3.39 14.80
CA LEU A 87 5.47 -3.67 15.28
C LEU A 87 6.50 -3.75 14.14
N LEU A 88 6.12 -4.37 13.02
CA LEU A 88 6.97 -4.44 11.83
C LEU A 88 7.22 -3.03 11.25
N ARG A 89 6.15 -2.25 11.09
CA ARG A 89 6.14 -0.98 10.34
C ARG A 89 6.69 0.22 11.11
N TYR A 90 6.49 0.26 12.42
CA TYR A 90 6.87 1.39 13.28
C TYR A 90 7.90 1.02 14.35
N GLY A 91 8.39 -0.22 14.31
CA GLY A 91 9.40 -0.74 15.22
C GLY A 91 8.86 -1.08 16.62
N VAL A 92 9.64 -1.87 17.33
CA VAL A 92 9.33 -2.31 18.70
C VAL A 92 9.97 -1.34 19.70
N LYS A 93 9.16 -0.64 20.49
CA LYS A 93 9.64 0.32 21.49
C LYS A 93 9.92 -0.38 22.81
N VAL A 94 11.20 -0.51 23.17
CA VAL A 94 11.66 -1.23 24.36
C VAL A 94 12.72 -0.44 25.13
N LYS A 95 12.88 -0.74 26.41
CA LYS A 95 13.96 -0.23 27.25
C LYS A 95 14.92 -1.36 27.58
N GLU A 96 16.21 -1.07 27.62
CA GLU A 96 17.23 -2.04 28.01
C GLU A 96 17.05 -2.43 29.48
N ASP A 97 16.97 -1.45 30.37
CA ASP A 97 16.69 -1.63 31.80
C ASP A 97 15.76 -0.56 32.38
N VAL A 98 15.39 -0.72 33.65
CA VAL A 98 14.60 0.28 34.39
C VAL A 98 15.45 1.55 34.57
N GLY A 99 14.93 2.69 34.12
CA GLY A 99 15.65 3.97 34.14
C GLY A 99 16.31 4.34 32.81
N GLU A 100 16.48 3.37 31.90
CA GLU A 100 17.05 3.62 30.58
C GLU A 100 16.07 4.27 29.60
N ARG A 101 16.63 4.94 28.59
CA ARG A 101 15.85 5.57 27.51
C ARG A 101 15.19 4.50 26.63
N THR A 102 13.98 4.78 26.19
CA THR A 102 13.28 3.92 25.21
C THR A 102 14.03 3.95 23.88
N GLN A 103 14.32 2.77 23.35
CA GLN A 103 14.91 2.55 22.03
C GLN A 103 13.89 1.88 21.11
N THR A 104 14.02 2.12 19.80
CA THR A 104 13.20 1.46 18.77
C THR A 104 14.03 0.37 18.10
N VAL A 105 13.58 -0.88 18.25
CA VAL A 105 14.16 -2.05 17.60
C VAL A 105 13.40 -2.31 16.30
N TRP A 106 14.11 -2.26 15.17
CA TRP A 106 13.55 -2.49 13.84
C TRP A 106 13.65 -3.97 13.46
N LEU A 107 12.50 -4.63 13.33
CA LEU A 107 12.42 -6.04 12.92
C LEU A 107 12.74 -6.24 11.42
N ILE A 108 12.58 -5.18 10.63
CA ILE A 108 12.88 -5.13 9.19
C ILE A 108 13.66 -3.84 8.92
N ASP A 109 14.74 -3.92 8.15
CA ASP A 109 15.45 -2.76 7.61
C ASP A 109 14.73 -2.28 6.34
N TRP A 110 13.80 -1.34 6.53
CA TRP A 110 13.01 -0.76 5.44
C TRP A 110 13.83 0.14 4.51
N GLU A 111 14.91 0.74 5.02
CA GLU A 111 15.75 1.67 4.26
C GLU A 111 16.71 0.94 3.33
N ASN A 112 17.20 -0.24 3.75
CA ASN A 112 18.16 -1.03 3.00
C ASN A 112 17.61 -2.45 2.80
N PRO A 113 16.72 -2.69 1.81
CA PRO A 113 16.13 -4.00 1.56
C PRO A 113 17.16 -5.14 1.55
N GLY A 114 18.30 -4.96 0.88
CA GLY A 114 19.37 -5.97 0.79
C GLY A 114 20.06 -6.35 2.10
N LYS A 115 19.87 -5.61 3.21
CA LYS A 115 20.41 -5.95 4.53
C LYS A 115 19.51 -6.90 5.32
N ASN A 116 18.30 -7.18 4.83
CA ASN A 116 17.43 -8.18 5.42
C ASN A 116 17.80 -9.57 4.92
N HIS A 117 17.62 -10.57 5.78
CA HIS A 117 17.74 -11.97 5.42
C HIS A 117 16.43 -12.44 4.78
N PHE A 118 16.43 -12.66 3.46
CA PHE A 118 15.29 -13.22 2.74
C PHE A 118 15.50 -14.71 2.51
N ALA A 119 14.49 -15.51 2.85
CA ALA A 119 14.58 -16.94 2.68
C ALA A 119 13.22 -17.57 2.32
N VAL A 120 13.25 -18.75 1.72
CA VAL A 120 12.07 -19.59 1.46
C VAL A 120 12.23 -20.95 2.12
N ALA A 121 11.16 -21.44 2.72
CA ALA A 121 10.99 -22.82 3.13
C ALA A 121 9.88 -23.46 2.30
N GLU A 122 9.99 -24.75 2.00
CA GLU A 122 8.95 -25.50 1.31
C GLU A 122 8.27 -26.52 2.22
N GLU A 123 7.03 -26.91 1.88
CA GLU A 123 6.27 -27.95 2.58
C GLU A 123 6.13 -27.69 4.09
N VAL A 124 5.84 -26.45 4.51
CA VAL A 124 5.88 -26.06 5.92
C VAL A 124 4.71 -26.67 6.70
N THR A 125 4.88 -27.84 7.31
CA THR A 125 3.79 -28.48 8.06
C THR A 125 3.56 -27.74 9.38
N VAL A 126 2.39 -27.13 9.55
CA VAL A 126 1.99 -26.44 10.78
C VAL A 126 0.94 -27.28 11.50
N ARG A 127 1.19 -27.52 12.79
CA ARG A 127 0.25 -28.24 13.66
C ARG A 127 -0.83 -27.27 14.15
N GLY A 128 -2.08 -27.66 13.99
CA GLY A 128 -3.27 -27.08 14.61
C GLY A 128 -4.19 -28.21 15.04
N GLU A 129 -5.46 -27.93 15.33
CA GLU A 129 -6.45 -29.00 15.51
C GLU A 129 -6.46 -29.94 14.29
N ASN A 130 -6.40 -29.34 13.10
CA ASN A 130 -6.16 -30.04 11.85
C ASN A 130 -4.88 -29.50 11.18
N LYS A 131 -3.90 -30.39 10.98
CA LYS A 131 -2.64 -30.05 10.33
C LYS A 131 -2.86 -29.50 8.91
N LYS A 132 -2.08 -28.50 8.54
CA LYS A 132 -2.01 -27.95 7.18
C LYS A 132 -0.57 -27.71 6.78
N ARG A 133 -0.33 -27.61 5.49
CA ARG A 133 1.00 -27.50 4.92
C ARG A 133 0.97 -26.51 3.77
N PRO A 134 1.39 -25.25 3.99
CA PRO A 134 1.67 -24.33 2.90
C PRO A 134 2.86 -24.80 2.07
N ASP A 135 2.73 -24.72 0.74
CA ASP A 135 3.74 -25.27 -0.19
C ASP A 135 5.07 -24.48 -0.15
N VAL A 136 4.99 -23.15 -0.12
CA VAL A 136 6.16 -22.26 -0.04
C VAL A 136 5.85 -21.10 0.90
N VAL A 137 6.73 -20.86 1.88
CA VAL A 137 6.63 -19.76 2.84
C VAL A 137 7.85 -18.85 2.71
N LEU A 138 7.61 -17.54 2.60
CA LEU A 138 8.63 -16.50 2.48
C LEU A 138 8.90 -15.92 3.87
N TYR A 139 10.15 -16.06 4.32
CA TYR A 139 10.66 -15.51 5.56
C TYR A 139 11.52 -14.28 5.30
N VAL A 140 11.35 -13.23 6.13
CA VAL A 140 12.26 -12.09 6.19
C VAL A 140 12.73 -11.95 7.64
N ASN A 141 14.04 -12.02 7.85
CA ASN A 141 14.68 -12.00 9.16
C ASN A 141 14.09 -13.03 10.14
N GLY A 142 13.68 -14.21 9.63
CA GLY A 142 13.04 -15.24 10.45
C GLY A 142 11.53 -15.05 10.68
N ILE A 143 10.90 -14.01 10.14
CA ILE A 143 9.45 -13.80 10.27
C ILE A 143 8.78 -14.24 8.96
N ALA A 144 7.79 -15.13 9.04
CA ALA A 144 6.99 -15.51 7.89
C ALA A 144 6.11 -14.33 7.46
N LEU A 145 6.33 -13.81 6.26
CA LEU A 145 5.60 -12.65 5.74
C LEU A 145 4.81 -12.96 4.45
N GLY A 146 5.10 -14.07 3.78
CA GLY A 146 4.40 -14.48 2.57
C GLY A 146 4.12 -15.98 2.51
N ILE A 147 2.99 -16.35 1.89
CA ILE A 147 2.66 -17.74 1.54
C ILE A 147 2.38 -17.81 0.03
N LEU A 148 2.87 -18.85 -0.63
CA LEU A 148 2.53 -19.21 -1.99
C LEU A 148 2.05 -20.65 -2.05
N GLU A 149 0.76 -20.81 -2.36
CA GLU A 149 0.13 -22.09 -2.65
C GLU A 149 0.23 -22.38 -4.15
N LEU A 150 0.74 -23.54 -4.53
CA LEU A 150 0.92 -23.94 -5.91
C LEU A 150 -0.16 -24.94 -6.31
N LYS A 151 -0.52 -24.90 -7.59
CA LYS A 151 -1.35 -25.92 -8.23
C LYS A 151 -0.74 -26.28 -9.58
N ARG A 152 -1.00 -27.50 -10.02
CA ARG A 152 -0.65 -27.93 -11.38
C ARG A 152 -1.41 -27.09 -12.43
N SER A 153 -0.87 -26.97 -13.63
CA SER A 153 -1.38 -26.11 -14.71
C SER A 153 -2.79 -26.44 -15.20
N THR A 154 -3.30 -27.65 -14.89
CA THR A 154 -4.66 -28.10 -15.25
C THR A 154 -5.70 -27.87 -14.15
N ILE A 155 -5.30 -27.36 -12.98
CA ILE A 155 -6.18 -27.04 -11.86
C ILE A 155 -6.23 -25.54 -11.71
N SER A 156 -7.43 -24.99 -11.54
CA SER A 156 -7.59 -23.55 -11.38
C SER A 156 -6.89 -23.04 -10.12
N VAL A 157 -6.26 -21.88 -10.22
CA VAL A 157 -5.68 -21.14 -9.10
C VAL A 157 -6.71 -20.88 -7.98
N SER A 158 -8.00 -20.84 -8.31
CA SER A 158 -9.10 -20.75 -7.34
C SER A 158 -9.06 -21.84 -6.26
N GLU A 159 -8.60 -23.05 -6.57
CA GLU A 159 -8.46 -24.10 -5.55
C GLU A 159 -7.39 -23.74 -4.51
N GLY A 160 -6.25 -23.22 -4.94
CA GLY A 160 -5.21 -22.72 -4.03
C GLY A 160 -5.68 -21.52 -3.21
N ILE A 161 -6.52 -20.66 -3.79
CA ILE A 161 -7.16 -19.55 -3.07
C ILE A 161 -8.09 -20.08 -1.97
N ARG A 162 -8.96 -21.05 -2.29
CA ARG A 162 -9.85 -21.68 -1.31
C ARG A 162 -9.07 -22.36 -0.18
N GLN A 163 -7.98 -23.05 -0.50
CA GLN A 163 -7.09 -23.65 0.49
C GLN A 163 -6.47 -22.60 1.43
N ASN A 164 -5.99 -21.47 0.89
CA ASN A 164 -5.51 -20.36 1.70
C ASN A 164 -6.58 -19.76 2.62
N ILE A 165 -7.83 -19.66 2.15
CA ILE A 165 -8.96 -19.17 2.97
C ILE A 165 -9.29 -20.17 4.07
N ASP A 166 -9.34 -21.46 3.74
CA ASP A 166 -9.61 -22.52 4.71
C ASP A 166 -8.55 -22.57 5.79
N ASN A 167 -7.26 -22.50 5.43
CA ASN A 167 -6.14 -22.55 6.38
C ASN A 167 -6.22 -21.47 7.48
N GLN A 168 -6.97 -20.40 7.26
CA GLN A 168 -7.19 -19.30 8.21
C GLN A 168 -8.33 -19.54 9.22
N LYS A 169 -9.11 -20.63 9.09
CA LYS A 169 -10.16 -20.97 10.06
C LYS A 169 -9.54 -21.48 11.37
N GLN A 170 -10.26 -21.29 12.48
CA GLN A 170 -9.79 -21.67 13.83
C GLN A 170 -9.40 -23.15 13.94
N VAL A 171 -10.17 -24.04 13.28
CA VAL A 171 -9.93 -25.50 13.27
C VAL A 171 -8.67 -25.91 12.49
N PHE A 172 -8.00 -24.99 11.80
CA PHE A 172 -6.78 -25.24 11.03
C PHE A 172 -5.59 -24.48 11.64
N ILE A 173 -4.87 -23.69 10.85
CA ILE A 173 -3.59 -23.09 11.23
C ILE A 173 -3.70 -21.56 11.31
N ARG A 174 -4.86 -21.04 11.70
CA ARG A 174 -5.13 -19.60 11.86
C ARG A 174 -4.02 -18.83 12.58
N PRO A 175 -3.43 -19.31 13.70
CA PRO A 175 -2.34 -18.58 14.37
C PRO A 175 -1.12 -18.31 13.48
N PHE A 176 -0.84 -19.18 12.50
CA PHE A 176 0.27 -18.99 11.58
C PHE A 176 0.12 -17.73 10.72
N PHE A 177 -1.13 -17.34 10.41
CA PHE A 177 -1.45 -16.14 9.63
C PHE A 177 -1.31 -14.83 10.41
N ALA A 178 -0.94 -14.87 11.70
CA ALA A 178 -0.70 -13.67 12.52
C ALA A 178 0.37 -12.74 11.91
N THR A 179 1.42 -13.29 11.30
CA THR A 179 2.52 -12.51 10.71
C THR A 179 2.41 -12.35 9.20
N ILE A 180 1.56 -13.14 8.53
CA ILE A 180 1.50 -13.17 7.06
C ILE A 180 0.94 -11.85 6.50
N GLN A 181 1.70 -11.25 5.58
CA GLN A 181 1.37 -9.97 4.97
C GLN A 181 0.88 -10.12 3.52
N LEU A 182 1.40 -11.10 2.78
CA LEU A 182 1.04 -11.40 1.39
C LEU A 182 0.65 -12.88 1.23
N ILE A 183 -0.57 -13.14 0.77
CA ILE A 183 -1.06 -14.50 0.50
C ILE A 183 -1.17 -14.69 -1.00
N MET A 184 -0.60 -15.75 -1.54
CA MET A 184 -0.55 -16.03 -2.96
C MET A 184 -1.03 -17.44 -3.27
N ALA A 185 -1.64 -17.60 -4.44
CA ALA A 185 -1.88 -18.88 -5.09
C ALA A 185 -1.44 -18.78 -6.55
N GLY A 186 -0.87 -19.84 -7.13
CA GLY A 186 -0.43 -19.79 -8.52
C GLY A 186 -0.30 -21.14 -9.21
N ASN A 187 -0.37 -21.10 -10.54
CA ASN A 187 -0.05 -22.21 -11.45
C ASN A 187 0.58 -21.65 -12.74
N ASP A 188 1.13 -22.52 -13.58
CA ASP A 188 1.81 -22.10 -14.83
C ASP A 188 0.88 -21.40 -15.84
N THR A 189 -0.42 -21.70 -15.84
CA THR A 189 -1.39 -21.24 -16.85
C THR A 189 -1.95 -19.86 -16.53
N GLU A 190 -2.33 -19.63 -15.28
CA GLU A 190 -3.02 -18.42 -14.80
C GLU A 190 -2.07 -17.44 -14.10
N GLY A 191 -0.85 -17.89 -13.80
CA GLY A 191 0.15 -17.17 -13.01
C GLY A 191 -0.25 -17.05 -11.55
N VAL A 192 0.27 -16.03 -10.87
CA VAL A 192 -0.08 -15.74 -9.47
C VAL A 192 -1.35 -14.89 -9.33
N ARG A 193 -2.18 -15.26 -8.35
CA ARG A 193 -3.20 -14.43 -7.71
C ARG A 193 -2.78 -14.13 -6.27
N TYR A 194 -3.04 -12.92 -5.78
CA TYR A 194 -2.63 -12.51 -4.45
C TYR A 194 -3.73 -11.78 -3.67
N GLY A 195 -3.66 -11.86 -2.35
CA GLY A 195 -4.56 -11.21 -1.41
C GLY A 195 -3.89 -11.01 -0.06
N ALA A 196 -4.68 -10.54 0.90
CA ALA A 196 -4.30 -10.44 2.31
C ALA A 196 -5.07 -11.48 3.13
N ILE A 197 -4.81 -11.54 4.44
CA ILE A 197 -5.64 -12.31 5.37
C ILE A 197 -7.12 -11.96 5.18
N GLU A 198 -7.98 -12.97 5.32
CA GLU A 198 -9.44 -12.88 5.24
C GLU A 198 -9.99 -12.30 3.91
N THR A 199 -9.16 -12.15 2.87
CA THR A 199 -9.61 -11.70 1.55
C THR A 199 -10.50 -12.77 0.91
N PRO A 200 -11.77 -12.47 0.57
CA PRO A 200 -12.63 -13.42 -0.14
C PRO A 200 -12.10 -13.75 -1.53
N GLU A 201 -12.38 -14.96 -2.03
CA GLU A 201 -11.86 -15.49 -3.30
C GLU A 201 -12.00 -14.50 -4.47
N LYS A 202 -13.19 -13.91 -4.65
CA LYS A 202 -13.49 -12.96 -5.74
C LYS A 202 -12.67 -11.65 -5.73
N TYR A 203 -12.00 -11.34 -4.62
CA TYR A 203 -11.19 -10.13 -4.45
C TYR A 203 -9.68 -10.38 -4.54
N TYR A 204 -9.26 -11.63 -4.78
CA TYR A 204 -7.86 -11.89 -5.13
C TYR A 204 -7.48 -11.15 -6.41
N LEU A 205 -6.30 -10.56 -6.37
CA LEU A 205 -5.78 -9.65 -7.38
C LEU A 205 -4.84 -10.37 -8.32
N ALA A 206 -4.75 -9.86 -9.55
CA ALA A 206 -3.74 -10.25 -10.52
C ALA A 206 -2.70 -9.15 -10.66
N TRP A 207 -1.42 -9.53 -10.64
CA TRP A 207 -0.35 -8.60 -10.99
C TRP A 207 -0.25 -8.52 -12.52
N LYS A 208 -0.10 -7.32 -13.05
CA LYS A 208 0.09 -7.10 -14.48
C LYS A 208 1.22 -6.11 -14.62
N GLU A 209 2.26 -6.52 -15.33
CA GLU A 209 3.40 -5.70 -15.66
C GLU A 209 4.14 -6.27 -16.87
N GLU A 210 4.66 -5.41 -17.75
CA GLU A 210 5.46 -5.82 -18.91
C GLU A 210 6.69 -6.60 -18.44
N SER A 211 7.00 -7.71 -19.11
CA SER A 211 8.17 -8.54 -18.82
C SER A 211 8.48 -9.44 -20.02
N GLY A 212 9.76 -9.75 -20.19
CA GLY A 212 10.22 -10.75 -21.17
C GLY A 212 10.11 -12.20 -20.69
N ILE A 213 9.68 -12.45 -19.45
CA ILE A 213 9.48 -13.80 -18.93
C ILE A 213 8.15 -14.36 -19.47
N GLU A 214 8.23 -15.45 -20.24
CA GLU A 214 7.07 -16.06 -20.91
C GLU A 214 6.14 -16.81 -19.95
N ASN A 215 6.71 -17.63 -19.05
CA ASN A 215 5.92 -18.39 -18.08
C ASN A 215 5.22 -17.43 -17.08
N ALA A 216 3.89 -17.51 -16.98
CA ALA A 216 3.10 -16.55 -16.21
C ALA A 216 3.35 -16.63 -14.70
N LEU A 217 3.60 -17.84 -14.17
CA LEU A 217 3.91 -18.05 -12.75
C LEU A 217 5.25 -17.38 -12.41
N ASP A 218 6.30 -17.70 -13.14
CA ASP A 218 7.64 -17.17 -12.90
C ASP A 218 7.67 -15.66 -13.05
N ARG A 219 7.02 -15.15 -14.10
CA ARG A 219 6.91 -13.71 -14.33
C ARG A 219 6.30 -13.00 -13.12
N HIS A 220 5.17 -13.49 -12.61
CA HIS A 220 4.50 -12.82 -11.49
C HIS A 220 5.27 -12.99 -10.18
N ILE A 221 5.91 -14.14 -9.94
CA ILE A 221 6.78 -14.35 -8.76
C ILE A 221 7.95 -13.37 -8.81
N VAL A 222 8.66 -13.28 -9.94
CA VAL A 222 9.78 -12.33 -10.09
C VAL A 222 9.30 -10.90 -9.93
N GLN A 223 8.13 -10.55 -10.46
CA GLN A 223 7.61 -9.20 -10.33
C GLN A 223 7.23 -8.84 -8.89
N LEU A 224 6.53 -9.73 -8.16
CA LEU A 224 6.01 -9.46 -6.81
C LEU A 224 7.03 -9.69 -5.69
N CYS A 225 7.87 -10.72 -5.84
CA CYS A 225 8.74 -11.23 -4.78
C CYS A 225 10.21 -10.80 -4.93
N ARG A 226 10.51 -9.83 -5.81
CA ARG A 226 11.78 -9.12 -5.69
C ARG A 226 11.87 -8.45 -4.33
N LYS A 227 13.04 -8.53 -3.69
CA LYS A 227 13.28 -8.05 -2.31
C LYS A 227 12.81 -6.62 -2.08
N ASP A 228 13.12 -5.71 -3.01
CA ASP A 228 12.66 -4.31 -2.99
C ASP A 228 11.14 -4.21 -3.09
N ARG A 229 10.53 -4.83 -4.10
CA ARG A 229 9.08 -4.73 -4.30
C ARG A 229 8.27 -5.41 -3.20
N PHE A 230 8.72 -6.55 -2.70
CA PHE A 230 8.07 -7.26 -1.61
C PHE A 230 8.01 -6.37 -0.36
N LEU A 231 9.12 -5.79 0.06
CA LEU A 231 9.13 -4.87 1.21
C LEU A 231 8.36 -3.58 0.93
N GLU A 232 8.43 -3.02 -0.28
CA GLU A 232 7.64 -1.83 -0.63
C GLU A 232 6.13 -2.11 -0.52
N ILE A 233 5.63 -3.22 -1.05
CA ILE A 233 4.21 -3.60 -0.94
C ILE A 233 3.81 -3.71 0.53
N LEU A 234 4.66 -4.33 1.34
CA LEU A 234 4.42 -4.51 2.77
C LEU A 234 4.46 -3.17 3.53
N HIS A 235 5.37 -2.27 3.19
CA HIS A 235 5.59 -1.01 3.91
C HIS A 235 4.63 0.11 3.51
N ASP A 236 4.44 0.32 2.21
CA ASP A 236 3.75 1.48 1.63
C ASP A 236 2.31 1.17 1.24
N PHE A 237 1.97 -0.10 1.00
CA PHE A 237 0.72 -0.46 0.30
C PHE A 237 -0.23 -1.36 1.10
N ILE A 238 0.00 -1.51 2.40
CA ILE A 238 -0.94 -2.16 3.33
C ILE A 238 -1.81 -1.12 4.03
N VAL A 239 -3.11 -1.38 4.06
CA VAL A 239 -4.11 -0.58 4.77
C VAL A 239 -5.05 -1.49 5.57
N TYR A 240 -5.35 -1.09 6.81
CA TYR A 240 -6.35 -1.71 7.67
C TYR A 240 -7.57 -0.81 7.73
N ASP A 241 -8.67 -1.21 7.07
CA ASP A 241 -9.90 -0.41 6.95
C ASP A 241 -11.09 -1.19 7.55
N ARG A 242 -11.50 -0.80 8.76
CA ARG A 242 -12.72 -1.31 9.44
C ARG A 242 -12.88 -2.84 9.38
N GLY A 243 -11.87 -3.59 9.80
CA GLY A 243 -11.92 -5.05 9.82
C GLY A 243 -11.47 -5.72 8.52
N ILE A 244 -11.06 -4.95 7.50
CA ILE A 244 -10.56 -5.48 6.23
C ILE A 244 -9.12 -5.01 6.00
N LYS A 245 -8.20 -5.95 5.86
CA LYS A 245 -6.84 -5.68 5.39
C LYS A 245 -6.82 -5.61 3.87
N LYS A 246 -6.20 -4.56 3.32
CA LYS A 246 -6.18 -4.27 1.88
C LYS A 246 -4.75 -4.11 1.38
N LEU A 247 -4.50 -4.66 0.20
CA LEU A 247 -3.28 -4.46 -0.59
C LEU A 247 -3.59 -3.59 -1.81
N CYS A 248 -2.55 -3.01 -2.40
CA CYS A 248 -2.68 -2.30 -3.67
C CYS A 248 -2.89 -3.26 -4.85
N ARG A 249 -3.58 -2.75 -5.88
CA ARG A 249 -3.55 -3.31 -7.25
C ARG A 249 -2.30 -2.83 -7.98
N HIS A 250 -1.85 -3.57 -8.99
CA HIS A 250 -0.69 -3.20 -9.81
C HIS A 250 -0.77 -1.76 -10.35
N ASN A 251 -1.93 -1.34 -10.87
CA ASN A 251 -2.10 0.02 -11.41
C ASN A 251 -2.04 1.09 -10.31
N GLN A 252 -2.49 0.78 -9.10
CA GLN A 252 -2.41 1.69 -7.95
C GLN A 252 -0.95 1.81 -7.50
N TYR A 253 -0.21 0.70 -7.41
CA TYR A 253 1.22 0.68 -7.10
C TYR A 253 1.99 1.60 -8.04
N PHE A 254 1.88 1.38 -9.36
CA PHE A 254 2.62 2.19 -10.34
C PHE A 254 2.22 3.66 -10.34
N ALA A 255 0.93 3.97 -10.11
CA ALA A 255 0.48 5.36 -9.98
C ALA A 255 1.12 6.05 -8.76
N VAL A 256 1.19 5.36 -7.62
CA VAL A 256 1.86 5.90 -6.42
C VAL A 256 3.35 6.06 -6.66
N LYS A 257 4.06 5.03 -7.17
CA LYS A 257 5.51 5.10 -7.44
C LYS A 257 5.89 6.28 -8.34
N ALA A 258 5.16 6.44 -9.45
CA ALA A 258 5.38 7.57 -10.35
C ALA A 258 5.10 8.92 -9.68
N SER A 259 4.08 8.98 -8.83
CA SER A 259 3.75 10.20 -8.09
C SER A 259 4.82 10.53 -7.03
N GLN A 260 5.39 9.53 -6.34
CA GLN A 260 6.49 9.73 -5.39
C GLN A 260 7.70 10.41 -6.05
N GLU A 261 8.08 9.97 -7.26
CA GLU A 261 9.17 10.59 -8.03
C GLU A 261 8.86 12.04 -8.41
N SER A 262 7.63 12.32 -8.85
CA SER A 262 7.15 13.66 -9.19
C SER A 262 7.14 14.58 -7.96
N LEU A 263 6.65 14.08 -6.83
CA LEU A 263 6.53 14.83 -5.57
C LEU A 263 7.89 15.23 -5.01
N ARG A 264 8.91 14.35 -5.11
CA ARG A 264 10.31 14.69 -4.74
C ARG A 264 10.85 15.88 -5.54
N LYS A 265 10.37 16.07 -6.78
CA LYS A 265 10.73 17.20 -7.65
C LYS A 265 9.80 18.40 -7.51
N ARG A 266 8.81 18.34 -6.60
CA ARG A 266 7.70 19.29 -6.48
C ARG A 266 6.89 19.47 -7.78
N GLU A 267 6.81 18.42 -8.58
CA GLU A 267 6.05 18.40 -9.82
C GLU A 267 4.64 17.84 -9.56
N GLY A 268 3.62 18.60 -9.97
CA GLY A 268 2.22 18.14 -9.95
C GLY A 268 1.90 17.19 -11.10
N GLY A 269 0.68 16.64 -11.13
CA GLY A 269 0.31 15.68 -12.17
C GLY A 269 -1.15 15.25 -12.13
N ILE A 270 -1.52 14.36 -13.06
CA ILE A 270 -2.86 13.76 -13.14
C ILE A 270 -2.75 12.24 -13.03
N ILE A 271 -3.45 11.69 -12.05
CA ILE A 271 -3.68 10.25 -11.92
C ILE A 271 -5.04 9.94 -12.54
N TRP A 272 -5.00 9.31 -13.71
CA TRP A 272 -6.20 8.84 -14.38
C TRP A 272 -6.40 7.35 -14.11
N HIS A 273 -7.47 7.03 -13.38
CA HIS A 273 -7.94 5.66 -13.22
C HIS A 273 -9.46 5.58 -13.43
N ALA A 274 -9.94 4.50 -14.04
CA ALA A 274 -11.37 4.26 -14.23
C ALA A 274 -12.15 4.32 -12.90
N GLN A 275 -13.43 4.69 -12.95
CA GLN A 275 -14.29 4.69 -11.76
C GLN A 275 -14.35 3.29 -11.10
N GLY A 276 -14.29 3.24 -9.77
CA GLY A 276 -14.25 1.98 -9.01
C GLY A 276 -12.87 1.29 -8.97
N SER A 277 -11.83 1.91 -9.53
CA SER A 277 -10.44 1.44 -9.45
C SER A 277 -9.77 1.59 -8.08
N GLY A 278 -10.42 2.28 -7.13
CA GLY A 278 -9.86 2.57 -5.81
C GLY A 278 -9.00 3.84 -5.73
N LYS A 279 -9.36 4.92 -6.44
CA LYS A 279 -8.64 6.22 -6.39
C LYS A 279 -8.44 6.73 -4.96
N SER A 280 -9.43 6.60 -4.10
CA SER A 280 -9.34 7.05 -2.69
C SER A 280 -8.25 6.31 -1.90
N LEU A 281 -7.96 5.04 -2.23
CA LEU A 281 -6.82 4.34 -1.60
C LEU A 281 -5.48 4.88 -2.11
N VAL A 282 -5.38 5.26 -3.39
CA VAL A 282 -4.19 5.95 -3.93
C VAL A 282 -3.95 7.27 -3.20
N MET A 283 -5.02 8.03 -2.91
CA MET A 283 -4.91 9.25 -2.09
C MET A 283 -4.40 8.94 -0.68
N VAL A 284 -4.90 7.88 -0.03
CA VAL A 284 -4.41 7.46 1.30
C VAL A 284 -2.92 7.13 1.26
N TRP A 285 -2.47 6.26 0.34
CA TRP A 285 -1.07 5.87 0.25
C TRP A 285 -0.16 7.06 -0.06
N LEU A 286 -0.57 7.97 -0.95
CA LEU A 286 0.19 9.18 -1.24
C LEU A 286 0.23 10.14 -0.05
N ALA A 287 -0.88 10.33 0.67
CA ALA A 287 -0.91 11.20 1.84
C ALA A 287 0.00 10.67 2.96
N LYS A 288 -0.04 9.35 3.24
CA LYS A 288 0.85 8.69 4.20
C LYS A 288 2.31 8.86 3.79
N TRP A 289 2.62 8.57 2.53
CA TRP A 289 3.98 8.72 2.02
C TRP A 289 4.49 10.18 2.14
N ILE A 290 3.66 11.17 1.79
CA ILE A 290 3.99 12.60 1.95
C ILE A 290 4.28 12.92 3.42
N GLY A 291 3.39 12.51 4.34
CA GLY A 291 3.53 12.76 5.77
C GLY A 291 4.81 12.16 6.39
N GLU A 292 5.27 11.04 5.85
CA GLU A 292 6.44 10.31 6.36
C GLU A 292 7.76 10.71 5.69
N ASN A 293 7.71 11.19 4.44
CA ASN A 293 8.92 11.46 3.64
C ASN A 293 9.18 12.95 3.44
N ILE A 294 8.23 13.83 3.74
CA ILE A 294 8.33 15.26 3.51
C ILE A 294 8.09 16.01 4.82
N ASN A 295 9.14 16.62 5.34
CA ASN A 295 9.08 17.39 6.59
C ASN A 295 8.13 18.58 6.48
N ASN A 296 7.38 18.83 7.55
CA ASN A 296 6.42 19.94 7.63
C ASN A 296 5.32 19.88 6.54
N SER A 297 5.07 18.69 5.98
CA SER A 297 4.09 18.50 4.92
C SER A 297 2.65 18.51 5.44
N ARG A 298 1.74 18.95 4.58
CA ARG A 298 0.30 18.95 4.82
C ARG A 298 -0.41 18.57 3.54
N VAL A 299 -1.54 17.88 3.64
CA VAL A 299 -2.34 17.45 2.50
C VAL A 299 -3.73 18.05 2.61
N LEU A 300 -4.15 18.75 1.54
CA LEU A 300 -5.49 19.29 1.37
C LEU A 300 -6.19 18.53 0.24
N ILE A 301 -7.28 17.85 0.57
CA ILE A 301 -8.11 17.14 -0.41
C ILE A 301 -9.32 18.01 -0.76
N ILE A 302 -9.53 18.22 -2.06
CA ILE A 302 -10.58 19.05 -2.62
C ILE A 302 -11.51 18.18 -3.46
N THR A 303 -12.82 18.25 -3.19
CA THR A 303 -13.85 17.46 -3.87
C THR A 303 -15.02 18.31 -4.35
N ASP A 304 -15.70 17.93 -5.43
CA ASP A 304 -16.82 18.70 -5.99
C ASP A 304 -18.16 18.49 -5.27
N ARG A 305 -18.31 17.41 -4.49
CA ARG A 305 -19.59 16.97 -3.91
C ARG A 305 -19.48 16.59 -2.44
N ASP A 306 -20.51 16.96 -1.66
CA ASP A 306 -20.62 16.69 -0.22
C ASP A 306 -20.55 15.19 0.09
N GLU A 307 -21.15 14.35 -0.75
CA GLU A 307 -21.11 12.90 -0.58
C GLU A 307 -19.70 12.33 -0.79
N LEU A 308 -18.94 12.86 -1.74
CA LEU A 308 -17.56 12.43 -1.99
C LEU A 308 -16.63 12.87 -0.86
N ASP A 309 -16.79 14.10 -0.37
CA ASP A 309 -16.05 14.62 0.79
C ASP A 309 -16.28 13.75 2.04
N LYS A 310 -17.54 13.39 2.33
CA LYS A 310 -17.90 12.45 3.41
C LYS A 310 -17.30 11.06 3.18
N GLN A 311 -17.22 10.58 1.94
CA GLN A 311 -16.61 9.29 1.63
C GLN A 311 -15.11 9.32 1.86
N ILE A 312 -14.41 10.37 1.44
CA ILE A 312 -12.97 10.54 1.69
C ILE A 312 -12.70 10.62 3.18
N GLU A 313 -13.45 11.44 3.93
CA GLU A 313 -13.34 11.52 5.39
C GLU A 313 -13.49 10.13 6.03
N LYS A 314 -14.51 9.36 5.60
CA LYS A 314 -14.73 7.99 6.08
C LYS A 314 -13.59 7.04 5.72
N VAL A 315 -12.97 7.17 4.54
CA VAL A 315 -11.85 6.32 4.13
C VAL A 315 -10.64 6.59 5.00
N PHE A 316 -10.23 7.85 5.17
CA PHE A 316 -9.09 8.23 6.01
C PHE A 316 -9.29 7.83 7.48
N LYS A 317 -10.47 8.11 8.06
CA LYS A 317 -10.79 7.66 9.43
C LYS A 317 -10.81 6.14 9.56
N GLY A 318 -11.28 5.43 8.52
CA GLY A 318 -11.29 3.96 8.47
C GLY A 318 -9.90 3.35 8.59
N VAL A 319 -8.88 4.06 8.12
CA VAL A 319 -7.46 3.67 8.16
C VAL A 319 -6.70 4.28 9.33
N SER A 320 -7.41 4.82 10.32
CA SER A 320 -6.87 5.46 11.52
C SER A 320 -6.06 6.74 11.25
N GLU A 321 -6.37 7.45 10.15
CA GLU A 321 -5.83 8.78 9.86
C GLU A 321 -6.87 9.86 10.20
N ASP A 322 -6.52 10.80 11.06
CA ASP A 322 -7.41 11.91 11.42
C ASP A 322 -7.36 13.00 10.34
N ILE A 323 -8.53 13.30 9.77
CA ILE A 323 -8.69 14.28 8.69
C ILE A 323 -9.74 15.30 9.10
N HIS A 324 -9.38 16.58 9.01
CA HIS A 324 -10.31 17.66 9.34
C HIS A 324 -11.14 18.06 8.13
N ARG A 325 -12.44 17.81 8.23
CA ARG A 325 -13.43 18.26 7.27
C ARG A 325 -13.83 19.70 7.56
N THR A 326 -13.42 20.60 6.69
CA THR A 326 -13.69 22.04 6.85
C THR A 326 -15.18 22.35 6.80
N LYS A 327 -15.64 23.34 7.58
CA LYS A 327 -17.07 23.70 7.66
C LYS A 327 -17.46 24.85 6.73
N SER A 328 -16.53 25.77 6.47
CA SER A 328 -16.70 26.96 5.62
C SER A 328 -15.36 27.40 5.01
N GLY A 329 -15.38 28.35 4.07
CA GLY A 329 -14.16 28.98 3.56
C GLY A 329 -13.30 29.62 4.67
N MET A 330 -13.94 30.28 5.64
CA MET A 330 -13.24 30.86 6.81
C MET A 330 -12.57 29.80 7.70
N ASP A 331 -13.24 28.67 7.94
CA ASP A 331 -12.62 27.55 8.68
C ASP A 331 -11.39 27.03 7.93
N LEU A 332 -11.49 26.84 6.60
CA LEU A 332 -10.34 26.43 5.80
C LEU A 332 -9.19 27.43 5.84
N ILE A 333 -9.46 28.74 5.66
CA ILE A 333 -8.42 29.78 5.77
C ILE A 333 -7.77 29.76 7.15
N GLY A 334 -8.57 29.66 8.21
CA GLY A 334 -8.07 29.53 9.58
C GLY A 334 -7.17 28.31 9.77
N LYS A 335 -7.57 27.14 9.24
CA LYS A 335 -6.75 25.92 9.30
C LYS A 335 -5.49 26.03 8.44
N LEU A 336 -5.54 26.66 7.28
CA LEU A 336 -4.38 26.86 6.42
C LEU A 336 -3.37 27.84 7.05
N ASN A 337 -3.85 28.86 7.77
CA ASN A 337 -3.01 29.82 8.49
C ASN A 337 -2.41 29.27 9.81
N ALA A 338 -2.82 28.07 10.22
CA ALA A 338 -2.26 27.33 11.35
C ALA A 338 -1.38 26.17 10.87
N ALA A 339 -0.44 25.71 11.71
CA ALA A 339 0.43 24.56 11.40
C ALA A 339 -0.31 23.21 11.42
N ALA A 340 -1.47 23.15 12.09
CA ALA A 340 -2.31 21.97 12.21
C ALA A 340 -3.75 22.27 11.74
N PRO A 341 -4.50 21.26 11.27
CA PRO A 341 -4.12 19.86 11.11
C PRO A 341 -3.31 19.62 9.84
N TRP A 342 -2.63 18.46 9.77
CA TRP A 342 -1.81 18.11 8.60
C TRP A 342 -2.65 17.52 7.45
N LEU A 343 -3.76 16.82 7.74
CA LEU A 343 -4.76 16.38 6.76
C LEU A 343 -6.03 17.23 6.81
N LEU A 344 -6.45 17.73 5.66
CA LEU A 344 -7.64 18.56 5.48
C LEU A 344 -8.47 18.02 4.32
N CYS A 345 -9.79 18.08 4.43
CA CYS A 345 -10.67 17.97 3.27
C CYS A 345 -11.68 19.13 3.19
N SER A 346 -11.97 19.55 1.96
CA SER A 346 -12.87 20.65 1.68
C SER A 346 -13.66 20.43 0.39
N LEU A 347 -14.84 21.04 0.35
CA LEU A 347 -15.69 21.05 -0.83
C LEU A 347 -15.36 22.23 -1.72
N ILE A 348 -15.33 21.98 -3.02
CA ILE A 348 -15.22 23.01 -4.06
C ILE A 348 -16.35 24.03 -3.94
N HIS A 349 -17.53 23.66 -3.44
CA HIS A 349 -18.65 24.60 -3.25
C HIS A 349 -18.69 25.29 -1.86
N LYS A 350 -17.81 24.93 -0.91
CA LYS A 350 -17.60 25.78 0.30
C LYS A 350 -16.87 27.08 -0.03
N PHE A 351 -16.46 27.19 -1.28
CA PHE A 351 -15.78 28.27 -1.91
C PHE A 351 -16.73 28.99 -2.90
N GLY A 352 -17.94 29.33 -2.49
CA GLY A 352 -18.90 30.07 -3.33
C GLY A 352 -20.33 29.81 -2.91
N ASN A 353 -21.17 30.84 -2.92
CA ASN A 353 -22.55 30.71 -2.48
C ASN A 353 -23.32 29.73 -3.37
N LYS A 354 -24.21 28.97 -2.71
CA LYS A 354 -25.13 28.02 -3.30
C LYS A 354 -26.13 28.78 -4.18
N GLU A 355 -25.94 28.75 -5.50
CA GLU A 355 -26.99 28.38 -6.47
C GLU A 355 -26.56 28.53 -7.94
N GLU A 356 -25.56 29.35 -8.22
CA GLU A 356 -24.74 29.23 -9.44
C GLU A 356 -23.31 29.51 -8.99
N ALA A 357 -22.37 28.58 -9.25
CA ALA A 357 -21.00 28.72 -8.76
C ALA A 357 -20.29 29.84 -9.54
N ASP A 358 -20.54 31.09 -9.13
CA ASP A 358 -19.71 32.22 -9.47
C ASP A 358 -18.40 32.12 -8.67
N TYR A 359 -17.48 31.31 -9.22
CA TYR A 359 -16.13 31.17 -8.70
C TYR A 359 -15.40 32.52 -8.62
N ASP A 360 -15.76 33.51 -9.44
CA ASP A 360 -15.12 34.81 -9.45
C ASP A 360 -15.56 35.63 -8.22
N ALA A 361 -16.87 35.68 -7.93
CA ALA A 361 -17.41 36.28 -6.71
C ALA A 361 -16.83 35.64 -5.43
N PHE A 362 -16.62 34.32 -5.45
CA PHE A 362 -15.94 33.63 -4.37
C PHE A 362 -14.46 34.02 -4.23
N ILE A 363 -13.70 34.07 -5.32
CA ILE A 363 -12.28 34.46 -5.30
C ILE A 363 -12.14 35.88 -4.73
N GLU A 364 -13.10 36.75 -5.02
CA GLU A 364 -13.17 38.06 -4.39
C GLU A 364 -13.47 37.99 -2.90
N ASP A 365 -14.44 37.18 -2.46
CA ASP A 365 -14.81 37.01 -1.06
C ASP A 365 -13.69 36.39 -0.19
N LEU A 366 -13.20 35.21 -0.57
CA LEU A 366 -11.79 35.02 -0.91
C LEU A 366 -10.75 35.99 -0.32
N LYS A 367 -10.34 36.87 -1.23
CA LYS A 367 -9.34 37.91 -1.06
C LYS A 367 -9.77 38.98 -0.07
N LYS A 368 -11.06 39.30 0.04
CA LYS A 368 -11.57 40.31 0.98
C LYS A 368 -11.43 39.85 2.43
N ASN A 369 -11.67 38.56 2.68
CA ASN A 369 -11.64 37.98 4.03
C ASN A 369 -10.29 37.34 4.40
N LEU A 370 -9.32 37.35 3.50
CA LEU A 370 -7.95 36.92 3.79
C LEU A 370 -7.32 37.90 4.78
N PRO A 371 -6.87 37.45 5.97
CA PRO A 371 -6.09 38.28 6.87
C PRO A 371 -4.89 38.89 6.13
N GLY A 372 -4.55 40.14 6.44
CA GLY A 372 -3.43 40.83 5.77
C GLY A 372 -2.07 40.13 5.94
N ASP A 373 -1.93 39.30 6.96
CA ASP A 373 -0.75 38.48 7.27
C ASP A 373 -0.92 37.00 6.87
N PHE A 374 -1.98 36.66 6.13
CA PHE A 374 -2.26 35.27 5.77
C PHE A 374 -1.07 34.66 5.04
N ARG A 375 -0.60 33.54 5.60
CA ARG A 375 0.37 32.69 4.95
C ARG A 375 0.05 31.26 5.29
N ALA A 376 -0.26 30.48 4.27
CA ALA A 376 -0.42 29.04 4.44
C ALA A 376 0.84 28.45 5.11
N LYS A 377 0.64 27.80 6.26
CA LYS A 377 1.74 27.25 7.07
C LYS A 377 1.94 25.79 6.66
N GLY A 378 3.21 25.39 6.50
CA GLY A 378 3.56 24.03 6.06
C GLY A 378 3.76 23.92 4.56
N ASP A 379 4.30 22.78 4.14
CA ASP A 379 4.48 22.39 2.75
C ASP A 379 3.22 21.68 2.24
N ILE A 380 2.38 22.38 1.50
CA ILE A 380 1.02 21.92 1.18
C ILE A 380 0.97 21.21 -0.18
N TYR A 381 0.42 20.00 -0.14
CA TYR A 381 0.09 19.17 -1.29
C TYR A 381 -1.42 19.12 -1.44
N VAL A 382 -1.92 19.40 -2.64
CA VAL A 382 -3.37 19.50 -2.89
C VAL A 382 -3.80 18.36 -3.80
N PHE A 383 -4.73 17.54 -3.32
CA PHE A 383 -5.36 16.48 -4.10
C PHE A 383 -6.73 16.97 -4.60
N VAL A 384 -6.95 16.95 -5.91
CA VAL A 384 -8.22 17.38 -6.50
C VAL A 384 -8.94 16.17 -7.09
N ASP A 385 -10.04 15.74 -6.49
CA ASP A 385 -10.86 14.65 -7.04
C ASP A 385 -11.74 15.15 -8.19
N GLU A 386 -12.00 14.26 -9.15
CA GLU A 386 -12.78 14.52 -10.37
C GLU A 386 -12.33 15.79 -11.12
N CYS A 387 -11.01 15.99 -11.25
CA CYS A 387 -10.36 17.21 -11.76
C CYS A 387 -10.67 17.58 -13.24
N HIS A 388 -11.54 16.81 -13.91
CA HIS A 388 -11.99 17.03 -15.28
C HIS A 388 -13.42 17.60 -15.38
N ARG A 389 -14.25 17.47 -14.34
CA ARG A 389 -15.65 17.91 -14.34
C ARG A 389 -15.80 19.36 -13.92
N THR A 390 -14.97 19.79 -12.98
CA THR A 390 -14.92 21.18 -12.57
C THR A 390 -14.27 22.00 -13.67
N GLN A 391 -14.72 23.25 -13.80
CA GLN A 391 -14.11 24.31 -14.61
C GLN A 391 -12.68 24.59 -14.08
N SER A 392 -11.81 23.60 -14.26
CA SER A 392 -10.58 23.32 -13.51
C SER A 392 -9.53 24.41 -13.68
N GLY A 393 -9.71 25.33 -14.64
CA GLY A 393 -8.89 26.53 -14.76
C GLY A 393 -9.16 27.57 -13.68
N LYS A 394 -10.43 27.92 -13.41
CA LYS A 394 -10.76 29.02 -12.49
C LYS A 394 -10.46 28.67 -11.03
N LEU A 395 -10.87 27.48 -10.59
CA LEU A 395 -10.54 26.98 -9.25
C LEU A 395 -9.02 26.86 -9.06
N HIS A 396 -8.32 26.38 -10.09
CA HIS A 396 -6.87 26.27 -10.04
C HIS A 396 -6.17 27.63 -9.95
N GLU A 397 -6.64 28.63 -10.72
CA GLU A 397 -6.15 30.00 -10.61
C GLU A 397 -6.45 30.62 -9.24
N ALA A 398 -7.63 30.34 -8.67
CA ALA A 398 -7.99 30.73 -7.30
C ALA A 398 -7.01 30.12 -6.28
N MET A 399 -6.81 28.81 -6.38
CA MET A 399 -5.94 28.05 -5.49
C MET A 399 -4.48 28.49 -5.63
N LYS A 400 -3.97 28.80 -6.83
CA LYS A 400 -2.63 29.37 -7.01
C LYS A 400 -2.49 30.78 -6.43
N LYS A 401 -3.57 31.58 -6.41
CA LYS A 401 -3.54 32.91 -5.77
C LYS A 401 -3.48 32.80 -4.24
N ILE A 402 -4.24 31.87 -3.66
CA ILE A 402 -4.31 31.69 -2.19
C ILE A 402 -3.13 30.86 -1.67
N LEU A 403 -2.70 29.86 -2.44
CA LEU A 403 -1.67 28.90 -2.10
C LEU A 403 -0.60 28.85 -3.22
N PRO A 404 0.27 29.86 -3.35
CA PRO A 404 1.18 29.98 -4.50
C PRO A 404 2.25 28.89 -4.60
N ASN A 405 2.61 28.24 -3.48
CA ASN A 405 3.74 27.30 -3.41
C ASN A 405 3.33 25.81 -3.30
N VAL A 406 2.12 25.46 -3.74
CA VAL A 406 1.60 24.09 -3.61
C VAL A 406 1.97 23.18 -4.78
N VAL A 407 1.98 21.89 -4.49
CA VAL A 407 2.01 20.82 -5.51
C VAL A 407 0.60 20.26 -5.67
N LEU A 408 0.11 20.18 -6.90
CA LEU A 408 -1.26 19.75 -7.21
C LEU A 408 -1.28 18.38 -7.89
N ILE A 409 -2.08 17.46 -7.36
CA ILE A 409 -2.33 16.14 -7.94
C ILE A 409 -3.82 16.03 -8.26
N GLY A 410 -4.16 15.95 -9.54
CA GLY A 410 -5.52 15.72 -10.00
C GLY A 410 -5.83 14.22 -10.09
N PHE A 411 -6.98 13.81 -9.59
CA PHE A 411 -7.53 12.47 -9.74
C PHE A 411 -8.74 12.52 -10.68
N THR A 412 -8.80 11.62 -11.65
CA THR A 412 -9.90 11.59 -12.61
C THR A 412 -10.36 10.17 -12.95
N GLY A 413 -11.68 10.00 -13.03
CA GLY A 413 -12.35 8.81 -13.55
C GLY A 413 -12.37 8.70 -15.08
N THR A 414 -12.30 9.83 -15.78
CA THR A 414 -12.56 9.89 -17.23
C THR A 414 -11.29 10.26 -18.02
N PRO A 415 -11.13 9.72 -19.24
CA PRO A 415 -10.08 10.13 -20.15
C PRO A 415 -10.22 11.62 -20.49
N LEU A 416 -9.15 12.38 -20.30
CA LEU A 416 -9.05 13.71 -20.90
C LEU A 416 -8.87 13.56 -22.42
N LEU A 417 -9.74 14.17 -23.22
CA LEU A 417 -9.59 14.24 -24.68
C LEU A 417 -8.31 15.00 -25.04
N LYS A 418 -7.75 14.81 -26.26
CA LYS A 418 -6.50 15.47 -26.68
C LYS A 418 -6.50 17.00 -26.47
N LYS A 419 -7.65 17.66 -26.65
CA LYS A 419 -7.83 19.10 -26.42
C LYS A 419 -7.84 19.46 -24.92
N ASP A 420 -8.46 18.64 -24.09
CA ASP A 420 -8.58 18.84 -22.64
C ASP A 420 -7.31 18.46 -21.88
N LYS A 421 -6.51 17.51 -22.41
CA LYS A 421 -5.17 17.19 -21.90
C LYS A 421 -4.28 18.43 -21.88
N LYS A 422 -4.26 19.24 -22.95
CA LYS A 422 -3.46 20.47 -23.01
C LYS A 422 -3.92 21.51 -21.98
N LYS A 423 -5.23 21.66 -21.77
CA LYS A 423 -5.79 22.57 -20.76
C LYS A 423 -5.45 22.09 -19.35
N ALA A 424 -5.78 20.85 -18.99
CA ALA A 424 -5.52 20.31 -17.66
C ALA A 424 -4.01 20.30 -17.32
N TRP A 425 -3.16 20.03 -18.31
CA TRP A 425 -1.70 20.10 -18.17
C TRP A 425 -1.19 21.52 -17.88
N LYS A 426 -1.70 22.51 -18.61
CA LYS A 426 -1.35 23.93 -18.43
C LYS A 426 -1.64 24.41 -17.01
N TYR A 427 -2.69 23.87 -16.39
CA TYR A 427 -3.03 24.19 -15.01
C TYR A 427 -2.09 23.46 -14.04
N LEU A 428 -1.97 22.13 -14.12
CA LEU A 428 -1.28 21.34 -13.09
C LEU A 428 0.26 21.39 -13.14
N ALA A 429 0.87 21.83 -14.24
CA ALA A 429 2.32 22.05 -14.29
C ALA A 429 2.70 23.38 -13.61
N ASN A 430 3.62 23.35 -12.64
CA ASN A 430 4.27 24.54 -12.08
C ASN A 430 5.48 25.01 -12.93
N THR A 431 5.75 24.35 -14.05
CA THR A 431 6.85 24.69 -14.97
C THR A 431 6.38 24.71 -16.42
N SER A 432 6.95 25.63 -17.21
CA SER A 432 6.56 25.97 -18.59
C SER A 432 6.84 24.89 -19.62
N THR A 433 7.35 23.72 -19.24
CA THR A 433 7.75 22.67 -20.19
C THR A 433 7.63 21.29 -19.55
N PRO A 434 6.80 20.37 -20.10
CA PRO A 434 6.81 18.98 -19.68
C PRO A 434 8.13 18.31 -20.04
N THR A 435 8.84 17.78 -19.05
CA THR A 435 9.96 16.85 -19.26
C THR A 435 9.46 15.54 -19.88
N ASN A 436 10.28 14.89 -20.70
CA ASN A 436 9.87 13.71 -21.49
C ASN A 436 9.39 12.52 -20.63
N SER A 437 9.74 12.44 -19.34
CA SER A 437 9.22 11.45 -18.38
C SER A 437 7.72 11.58 -18.13
N MET A 438 7.18 12.80 -18.22
CA MET A 438 5.76 13.09 -17.98
C MET A 438 4.84 12.70 -19.15
N LYS A 439 5.38 12.49 -20.36
CA LYS A 439 4.60 12.00 -21.52
C LYS A 439 4.22 10.51 -21.41
N GLN A 440 4.94 9.70 -20.63
CA GLN A 440 4.73 8.24 -20.57
C GLN A 440 3.68 7.79 -19.54
N LEU A 441 3.33 8.64 -18.57
CA LEU A 441 2.36 8.31 -17.52
C LEU A 441 0.89 8.30 -17.98
N LEU A 442 0.62 8.78 -19.19
CA LEU A 442 -0.74 9.00 -19.70
C LEU A 442 -1.12 8.17 -20.94
N THR A 443 -0.39 7.10 -21.29
CA THR A 443 -0.73 6.33 -22.51
C THR A 443 -0.50 4.83 -22.49
N ARG A 444 0.45 4.26 -21.73
CA ARG A 444 0.76 2.83 -21.90
C ARG A 444 -0.10 1.82 -21.12
N TRP A 445 -0.75 2.24 -20.03
CA TRP A 445 -1.36 1.29 -19.09
C TRP A 445 -2.89 1.38 -18.97
N CYS A 446 -3.53 2.25 -19.76
CA CYS A 446 -4.98 2.46 -19.73
C CYS A 446 -5.77 1.53 -20.68
N LEU A 447 -5.11 0.89 -21.66
CA LEU A 447 -5.81 0.16 -22.73
C LEU A 447 -6.18 -1.30 -22.40
N THR A 448 -5.66 -1.90 -21.33
CA THR A 448 -5.93 -3.32 -21.00
C THR A 448 -7.05 -3.55 -19.98
N CYS A 449 -7.62 -2.49 -19.37
CA CYS A 449 -8.79 -2.62 -18.47
C CYS A 449 -10.11 -2.16 -19.11
N ALA A 450 -10.08 -1.45 -20.24
CA ALA A 450 -11.28 -0.93 -20.89
C ALA A 450 -11.99 -1.92 -21.84
N THR A 451 -11.39 -3.08 -22.15
CA THR A 451 -11.92 -4.04 -23.13
C THR A 451 -12.60 -5.28 -22.56
N ARG A 452 -12.86 -5.38 -21.24
CA ARG A 452 -13.69 -6.49 -20.68
C ARG A 452 -14.74 -6.01 -19.67
N ARG A 453 -15.56 -5.04 -20.09
CA ARG A 453 -16.96 -4.94 -19.66
C ARG A 453 -17.86 -5.24 -20.86
N ALA A 454 -17.77 -6.47 -21.34
CA ALA A 454 -18.70 -7.12 -22.26
C ALA A 454 -18.32 -8.61 -22.32
N THR A 455 -18.51 -9.32 -21.20
CA THR A 455 -18.84 -10.75 -21.05
C THR A 455 -18.65 -11.18 -19.61
#